data_AF-A0A4P0YCN1-F1
#
_entry.id   AF-A0A4P0YCN1-F1
#
_cell.length_a   1.000
_cell.length_b   1.000
_cell.length_c   1.000
_cell.angle_alpha   90.00
_cell.angle_beta   90.00
_cell.angle_gamma   90.00
#
_symmetry.space_group_name_H-M   'P 1'
#
loop_
_entity.id
_entity.type
_entity.pdbx_description
1 polymer ?
#
loop_
_entity_poly.entity_id
_entity_poly.type
_entity_poly.pdbx_seq_one_letter_code
_entity_poly.pdbx_strand_id
1 'polypeptide(L)'
;MDLSIPVDKTWNRHDLYLSTLVVRPGDKSRSATPKRAVGLLHLPLGDENRRLTLALEAPDKMRPNQPLTVKVKASVKEGEAPKQVNVLLSAVDSGVLNITDYATPDPWNAFFGQKRYGADIYDIYGQVIEGQGRVASLRFGGDGDELKRGGKPPVNHVTIVAQQAQPVVLNDQGEGTVTLPIGDFNGELRVMAQAWTADDFGSSEDKVVVAAPVIAELNTPRFLASGDTTRLALDLSNLTDKPQPCRFTLPPAGW
;
A
#
# COMPACT_ATOMS: atom_id res chain seq x y z
N MET A 1 -39.99 4.74 12.39
CA MET A 1 -39.86 5.76 13.44
C MET A 1 -38.50 6.35 13.23
N ASP A 2 -38.45 7.62 12.91
CA ASP A 2 -37.23 8.28 12.48
C ASP A 2 -36.80 9.19 13.62
N LEU A 3 -35.52 9.11 13.99
CA LEU A 3 -34.93 9.88 15.08
C LEU A 3 -33.88 10.82 14.50
N SER A 4 -33.99 12.11 14.79
CA SER A 4 -32.99 13.10 14.42
C SER A 4 -31.91 13.17 15.51
N ILE A 5 -30.64 13.11 15.10
CA ILE A 5 -29.47 13.19 15.99
C ILE A 5 -28.64 14.40 15.56
N PRO A 6 -28.70 15.54 16.27
CA PRO A 6 -27.85 16.69 15.95
C PRO A 6 -26.39 16.38 16.27
N VAL A 7 -25.49 16.61 15.31
CA VAL A 7 -24.05 16.45 15.50
C VAL A 7 -23.48 17.72 16.15
N ASP A 8 -22.82 17.56 17.29
CA ASP A 8 -22.24 18.68 18.03
C ASP A 8 -20.94 19.17 17.38
N LYS A 9 -20.73 20.49 17.34
CA LYS A 9 -19.54 21.11 16.72
C LYS A 9 -18.24 20.84 17.48
N THR A 10 -18.32 20.42 18.74
CA THR A 10 -17.14 20.10 19.57
C THR A 10 -16.56 18.71 19.29
N TRP A 11 -17.25 17.88 18.49
CA TRP A 11 -16.86 16.51 18.19
C TRP A 11 -15.74 16.41 17.14
N ASN A 12 -14.52 16.76 17.53
CA ASN A 12 -13.33 16.67 16.68
C ASN A 12 -12.63 15.30 16.79
N ARG A 13 -13.35 14.20 16.51
CA ARG A 13 -12.84 12.82 16.62
C ARG A 13 -13.53 11.86 15.65
N HIS A 14 -12.83 10.77 15.27
CA HIS A 14 -13.25 9.83 14.20
C HIS A 14 -13.62 8.43 14.70
N ASP A 15 -13.65 8.22 16.01
CA ASP A 15 -13.99 6.98 16.71
C ASP A 15 -15.42 7.01 17.29
N LEU A 16 -16.30 7.84 16.73
CA LEU A 16 -17.70 7.93 17.14
C LEU A 16 -18.56 6.83 16.51
N TYR A 17 -19.44 6.26 17.32
CA TYR A 17 -20.38 5.24 16.91
C TYR A 17 -21.76 5.52 17.50
N LEU A 18 -22.79 5.20 16.73
CA LEU A 18 -24.18 5.16 17.17
C LEU A 18 -24.49 3.73 17.63
N SER A 19 -24.94 3.59 18.87
CA SER A 19 -25.39 2.32 19.44
C SER A 19 -26.86 2.39 19.82
N THR A 20 -27.64 1.37 19.45
CA THR A 20 -29.05 1.25 19.84
C THR A 20 -29.31 -0.10 20.49
N LEU A 21 -30.24 -0.12 21.43
CA LEU A 21 -30.68 -1.31 22.14
C LEU A 21 -32.19 -1.35 22.15
N VAL A 22 -32.77 -2.45 21.70
CA VAL A 22 -34.21 -2.70 21.84
C VAL A 22 -34.45 -4.02 22.55
N VAL A 23 -35.45 -4.02 23.43
CA VAL A 23 -35.86 -5.21 24.18
C VAL A 23 -37.32 -5.45 23.87
N ARG A 24 -37.61 -6.64 23.33
CA ARG A 24 -38.97 -7.14 23.19
C ARG A 24 -39.35 -7.89 24.46
N PRO A 25 -40.50 -7.56 25.10
CA PRO A 25 -40.97 -8.33 26.26
C PRO A 25 -41.27 -9.78 25.86
N GLY A 26 -41.03 -10.70 26.79
CA GLY A 26 -41.38 -12.11 26.62
C GLY A 26 -42.90 -12.33 26.68
N ASP A 27 -43.34 -13.48 26.17
CA ASP A 27 -44.73 -13.92 26.19
C ASP A 27 -44.80 -15.35 26.74
N LYS A 28 -45.33 -15.48 27.96
CA LYS A 28 -45.47 -16.77 28.66
C LYS A 28 -46.41 -17.73 27.93
N SER A 29 -47.42 -17.22 27.21
CA SER A 29 -48.39 -18.05 26.48
C SER A 29 -47.79 -18.72 25.25
N ARG A 30 -46.65 -18.21 24.76
CA ARG A 30 -45.93 -18.69 23.57
C ARG A 30 -44.54 -19.21 23.88
N SER A 31 -44.20 -19.39 25.17
CA SER A 31 -42.86 -19.75 25.64
C SER A 31 -41.74 -18.89 25.04
N ALA A 32 -42.03 -17.61 24.77
CA ALA A 32 -41.08 -16.68 24.19
C ALA A 32 -40.36 -15.92 25.30
N THR A 33 -39.04 -16.10 25.40
CA THR A 33 -38.19 -15.34 26.31
C THR A 33 -38.02 -13.89 25.84
N PRO A 34 -37.71 -12.94 26.74
CA PRO A 34 -37.38 -11.58 26.36
C PRO A 34 -36.20 -11.58 25.38
N LYS A 35 -36.37 -10.92 24.23
CA LYS A 35 -35.34 -10.87 23.20
C LYS A 35 -34.77 -9.48 23.08
N ARG A 36 -33.45 -9.39 23.04
CA ARG A 36 -32.70 -8.16 22.84
C ARG A 36 -32.13 -8.11 21.42
N ALA A 37 -32.12 -6.93 20.82
CA ALA A 37 -31.34 -6.64 19.62
C ALA A 37 -30.47 -5.39 19.84
N VAL A 38 -29.28 -5.40 19.26
CA VAL A 38 -28.30 -4.31 19.30
C VAL A 38 -28.02 -3.86 17.87
N GLY A 39 -28.02 -2.56 17.65
CA GLY A 39 -27.46 -1.94 16.46
C GLY A 39 -26.19 -1.17 16.81
N LEU A 40 -25.15 -1.30 16.00
CA LEU A 40 -23.93 -0.51 16.10
C LEU A 40 -23.55 -0.01 14.71
N LEU A 41 -23.30 1.29 14.58
CA LEU A 41 -22.94 1.92 13.31
C LEU A 41 -21.89 3.00 13.54
N HIS A 42 -20.87 3.07 12.69
CA HIS A 42 -19.89 4.16 12.72
C HIS A 42 -20.51 5.46 12.23
N LEU A 43 -20.18 6.58 12.88
CA LEU A 43 -20.59 7.92 12.44
C LEU A 43 -19.42 8.57 11.68
N PRO A 44 -19.49 8.65 10.33
CA PRO A 44 -18.42 9.28 9.55
C PRO A 44 -18.43 10.80 9.74
N LEU A 45 -17.29 11.33 10.19
CA LEU A 45 -17.05 12.78 10.36
C LEU A 45 -15.83 13.30 9.58
N GLY A 46 -15.21 12.46 8.74
CA GLY A 46 -14.08 12.88 7.92
C GLY A 46 -14.50 13.91 6.89
N ASP A 47 -13.81 15.06 6.86
CA ASP A 47 -14.05 16.11 5.88
C ASP A 47 -13.26 15.85 4.60
N GLU A 48 -13.98 15.65 3.49
CA GLU A 48 -13.38 15.46 2.16
C GLU A 48 -12.65 16.72 1.67
N ASN A 49 -12.96 17.90 2.20
CA ASN A 49 -12.24 19.13 1.86
C ASN A 49 -10.78 19.11 2.35
N ARG A 50 -10.49 18.29 3.36
CA ARG A 50 -9.13 18.06 3.90
C ARG A 50 -8.36 17.00 3.10
N ARG A 51 -8.94 16.50 2.00
CA ARG A 51 -8.29 15.54 1.11
C ARG A 51 -7.61 16.25 -0.06
N LEU A 52 -6.29 16.10 -0.15
CA LEU A 52 -5.52 16.52 -1.31
C LEU A 52 -5.68 15.47 -2.42
N THR A 53 -6.13 15.93 -3.58
CA THR A 53 -6.04 15.17 -4.83
C THR A 53 -4.64 15.37 -5.39
N LEU A 54 -3.89 14.28 -5.55
CA LEU A 54 -2.56 14.29 -6.15
C LEU A 54 -2.61 13.66 -7.54
N ALA A 55 -2.23 14.43 -8.54
CA ALA A 55 -1.94 13.92 -9.88
C ALA A 55 -0.44 13.71 -10.03
N LEU A 56 -0.07 12.51 -10.46
CA LEU A 56 1.30 12.16 -10.84
C LEU A 56 1.36 12.06 -12.36
N GLU A 57 2.33 12.74 -12.95
CA GLU A 57 2.64 12.62 -14.38
C GLU A 57 4.04 12.02 -14.50
N ALA A 58 4.08 10.74 -14.85
CA ALA A 58 5.27 9.97 -15.15
C ALA A 58 5.15 9.35 -16.56
N PRO A 59 6.27 9.00 -17.21
CA PRO A 59 6.20 8.29 -18.49
C PRO A 59 5.73 6.83 -18.28
N ASP A 60 4.83 6.33 -19.14
CA ASP A 60 4.40 4.92 -19.11
C ASP A 60 5.56 3.93 -19.21
N LYS A 61 6.60 4.30 -19.98
CA LYS A 61 7.78 3.49 -20.24
C LYS A 61 9.06 4.34 -20.20
N MET A 62 10.11 3.80 -19.59
CA MET A 62 11.45 4.40 -19.59
C MET A 62 12.55 3.35 -19.78
N ARG A 63 13.77 3.82 -20.05
CA ARG A 63 14.96 2.96 -20.13
C ARG A 63 15.64 2.83 -18.75
N PRO A 64 16.30 1.70 -18.46
CA PRO A 64 17.15 1.56 -17.28
C PRO A 64 18.33 2.54 -17.34
N ASN A 65 18.98 2.79 -16.19
CA ASN A 65 20.11 3.70 -16.04
C ASN A 65 19.80 5.15 -16.50
N GLN A 66 18.54 5.57 -16.34
CA GLN A 66 18.07 6.93 -16.63
C GLN A 66 17.34 7.49 -15.42
N PRO A 67 17.40 8.81 -15.19
CA PRO A 67 16.62 9.44 -14.13
C PRO A 67 15.12 9.41 -14.47
N LEU A 68 14.30 8.87 -13.57
CA LEU A 68 12.84 8.97 -13.63
C LEU A 68 12.42 10.36 -13.14
N THR A 69 11.76 11.13 -13.99
CA THR A 69 11.20 12.45 -13.63
C THR A 69 9.70 12.33 -13.48
N VAL A 70 9.17 12.74 -12.33
CA VAL A 70 7.74 12.72 -12.01
C VAL A 70 7.32 14.14 -11.69
N LYS A 71 6.31 14.64 -12.42
CA LYS A 71 5.64 15.90 -12.04
C LYS A 71 4.50 15.57 -11.10
N VAL A 72 4.38 16.38 -10.06
CA VAL A 72 3.34 16.25 -9.05
C VAL A 72 2.50 17.51 -9.07
N LYS A 73 1.18 17.33 -9.05
CA LYS A 73 0.21 18.42 -8.90
C LYS A 73 -0.77 18.12 -7.78
N ALA A 74 -0.85 19.01 -6.80
CA ALA A 74 -1.82 18.95 -5.72
C ALA A 74 -2.99 19.90 -5.99
N SER A 75 -4.20 19.41 -5.75
CA SER A 75 -5.43 20.20 -5.81
C SER A 75 -6.43 19.75 -4.75
N VAL A 76 -7.34 20.63 -4.36
CA VAL A 76 -8.50 20.28 -3.53
C VAL A 76 -9.76 20.29 -4.39
N LYS A 77 -10.82 19.63 -3.90
CA LYS A 77 -12.09 19.50 -4.64
C LYS A 77 -12.77 20.85 -4.87
N GLU A 78 -12.70 21.73 -3.87
CA GLU A 78 -13.26 23.08 -3.91
C GLU A 78 -12.24 24.07 -3.35
N GLY A 79 -11.97 25.16 -4.07
CA GLY A 79 -11.04 26.22 -3.66
C GLY A 79 -9.64 26.12 -4.26
N GLU A 80 -8.76 27.00 -3.80
CA GLU A 80 -7.35 27.00 -4.18
C GLU A 80 -6.57 25.92 -3.41
N ALA A 81 -5.53 25.36 -4.04
CA ALA A 81 -4.64 24.42 -3.36
C ALA A 81 -3.99 25.11 -2.14
N PRO A 82 -3.87 24.40 -1.01
CA PRO A 82 -3.26 24.98 0.18
C PRO A 82 -1.78 25.31 -0.09
N LYS A 83 -1.28 26.32 0.62
CA LYS A 83 0.12 26.75 0.49
C LYS A 83 1.04 25.77 1.19
N GLN A 84 2.28 25.65 0.70
CA GLN A 84 3.34 24.82 1.30
C GLN A 84 2.96 23.34 1.43
N VAL A 85 2.39 22.76 0.38
CA VAL A 85 2.18 21.30 0.30
C VAL A 85 3.54 20.61 0.22
N ASN A 86 3.80 19.72 1.15
CA ASN A 86 4.96 18.84 1.12
C ASN A 86 4.59 17.55 0.40
N VAL A 87 5.52 17.00 -0.38
CA VAL A 87 5.36 15.72 -1.07
C VAL A 87 6.57 14.85 -0.84
N LEU A 88 6.33 13.60 -0.44
CA LEU A 88 7.33 12.53 -0.41
C LEU A 88 7.04 11.56 -1.57
N LEU A 89 7.98 11.47 -2.51
CA LEU A 89 7.90 10.55 -3.64
C LEU A 89 8.83 9.34 -3.41
N SER A 90 8.31 8.15 -3.71
CA SER A 90 9.07 6.91 -3.74
C SER A 90 8.75 6.10 -4.99
N ALA A 91 9.69 5.24 -5.40
CA ALA A 91 9.50 4.27 -6.46
C ALA A 91 10.03 2.91 -6.01
N VAL A 92 9.17 1.90 -6.03
CA VAL A 92 9.48 0.55 -5.57
C VAL A 92 9.08 -0.46 -6.63
N ASP A 93 9.89 -1.50 -6.81
CA ASP A 93 9.56 -2.64 -7.67
C ASP A 93 8.20 -3.26 -7.28
N SER A 94 7.27 -3.30 -8.23
CA SER A 94 5.95 -3.93 -8.07
C SER A 94 6.07 -5.40 -7.66
N GLY A 95 7.11 -6.12 -8.12
CA GLY A 95 7.38 -7.50 -7.74
C GLY A 95 7.57 -7.68 -6.24
N VAL A 96 8.24 -6.72 -5.58
CA VAL A 96 8.45 -6.72 -4.13
C VAL A 96 7.15 -6.41 -3.38
N LEU A 97 6.40 -5.40 -3.84
CA LEU A 97 5.14 -4.99 -3.21
C LEU A 97 4.07 -6.09 -3.28
N ASN A 98 4.00 -6.80 -4.40
CA ASN A 98 3.00 -7.85 -4.65
C ASN A 98 3.20 -9.11 -3.78
N ILE A 99 4.36 -9.33 -3.17
CA ILE A 99 4.57 -10.45 -2.22
C ILE A 99 3.65 -10.32 -1.00
N THR A 100 3.32 -9.08 -0.62
CA THR A 100 2.54 -8.76 0.58
C THR A 100 1.26 -7.98 0.28
N ASP A 101 0.91 -7.83 -1.00
CA ASP A 101 -0.14 -6.93 -1.47
C ASP A 101 -0.04 -5.53 -0.83
N TYR A 102 1.18 -4.99 -0.80
CA TYR A 102 1.45 -3.73 -0.10
C TYR A 102 0.65 -2.58 -0.73
N ALA A 103 -0.24 -1.99 0.05
CA ALA A 103 -1.05 -0.85 -0.33
C ALA A 103 -0.26 0.45 -0.18
N THR A 104 -0.42 1.37 -1.13
CA THR A 104 0.14 2.71 -1.00
C THR A 104 -0.43 3.39 0.25
N PRO A 105 0.43 3.90 1.16
CA PRO A 105 -0.04 4.56 2.37
C PRO A 105 -0.94 5.75 2.05
N ASP A 106 -2.12 5.79 2.68
CA ASP A 106 -3.07 6.91 2.59
C ASP A 106 -3.12 7.66 3.93
N PRO A 107 -2.44 8.82 4.05
CA PRO A 107 -2.46 9.59 5.29
C PRO A 107 -3.84 10.14 5.62
N TRP A 108 -4.69 10.42 4.63
CA TRP A 108 -6.07 10.88 4.88
C TRP A 108 -6.86 9.78 5.59
N ASN A 109 -6.78 8.54 5.09
CA ASN A 109 -7.41 7.40 5.76
C ASN A 109 -6.77 7.09 7.12
N ALA A 110 -5.46 7.27 7.27
CA ALA A 110 -4.79 7.09 8.57
C ALA A 110 -5.36 8.02 9.65
N PHE A 111 -5.52 9.32 9.34
CA PHE A 111 -6.01 10.32 10.29
C PHE A 111 -7.55 10.34 10.41
N PHE A 112 -8.29 10.35 9.30
CA PHE A 112 -9.74 10.53 9.28
C PHE A 112 -10.55 9.25 9.10
N GLY A 113 -9.90 8.15 8.71
CA GLY A 113 -10.56 6.85 8.54
C GLY A 113 -11.16 6.33 9.84
N GLN A 114 -12.08 5.38 9.69
CA GLN A 114 -12.79 4.74 10.80
C GLN A 114 -11.82 4.19 11.85
N LYS A 115 -12.02 4.59 13.10
CA LYS A 115 -11.26 4.08 14.25
C LYS A 115 -12.07 2.99 14.95
N ARG A 116 -11.40 2.12 15.71
CA ARG A 116 -12.05 1.02 16.44
C ARG A 116 -13.12 1.54 17.42
N TYR A 117 -14.17 0.74 17.63
CA TYR A 117 -15.14 1.01 18.69
C TYR A 117 -14.45 0.98 20.06
N GLY A 118 -14.62 2.05 20.83
CA GLY A 118 -13.87 2.31 22.06
C GLY A 118 -14.54 1.81 23.35
N ALA A 119 -15.68 1.12 23.27
CA ALA A 119 -16.42 0.64 24.43
C ALA A 119 -16.68 -0.87 24.35
N ASP A 120 -16.87 -1.48 25.52
CA ASP A 120 -17.26 -2.87 25.66
C ASP A 120 -18.72 -2.93 26.12
N ILE A 121 -19.52 -3.81 25.50
CA ILE A 121 -20.94 -3.97 25.82
C ILE A 121 -21.11 -5.19 26.72
N TYR A 122 -21.60 -4.97 27.94
CA TYR A 122 -21.92 -6.02 28.90
C TYR A 122 -23.44 -6.07 29.15
N ASP A 123 -24.03 -7.26 29.03
CA ASP A 123 -25.44 -7.49 29.32
C ASP A 123 -25.72 -8.92 29.79
N ILE A 124 -26.85 -9.10 30.48
CA ILE A 124 -27.29 -10.40 31.02
C ILE A 124 -28.32 -11.12 30.13
N TYR A 125 -28.72 -10.53 28.99
CA TYR A 125 -29.78 -11.11 28.15
C TYR A 125 -29.31 -12.37 27.43
N GLY A 126 -28.01 -12.50 27.16
CA GLY A 126 -27.41 -13.75 26.66
C GLY A 126 -27.31 -14.88 27.69
N GLN A 127 -27.53 -14.59 28.98
CA GLN A 127 -27.58 -15.59 30.05
C GLN A 127 -29.00 -16.16 30.24
N VAL A 128 -29.99 -15.64 29.52
CA VAL A 128 -31.33 -16.24 29.48
C VAL A 128 -31.21 -17.55 28.71
N ILE A 129 -31.27 -18.67 29.45
CA ILE A 129 -31.09 -20.02 28.92
C ILE A 129 -32.21 -20.35 27.92
N GLU A 130 -31.84 -20.57 26.65
CA GLU A 130 -32.65 -21.28 25.65
C GLU A 130 -32.20 -22.75 25.59
N GLY A 131 -33.12 -23.69 25.35
CA GLY A 131 -32.93 -25.14 25.56
C GLY A 131 -31.95 -25.88 24.64
N GLN A 132 -31.13 -25.21 23.82
CA GLN A 132 -30.12 -25.85 22.97
C GLN A 132 -28.78 -25.11 23.02
N GLY A 133 -27.73 -25.85 23.37
CA GLY A 133 -26.36 -25.34 23.49
C GLY A 133 -25.72 -25.01 22.14
N ARG A 134 -24.84 -24.00 22.14
CA ARG A 134 -24.01 -23.65 20.98
C ARG A 134 -22.87 -24.66 20.80
N VAL A 135 -22.71 -25.17 19.59
CA VAL A 135 -21.55 -25.99 19.20
C VAL A 135 -20.39 -25.05 18.87
N ALA A 136 -19.24 -25.29 19.51
CA ALA A 136 -18.00 -24.60 19.20
C ALA A 136 -17.35 -25.19 17.94
N SER A 137 -16.78 -24.34 17.08
CA SER A 137 -15.94 -24.79 15.97
C SER A 137 -14.46 -24.65 16.31
N LEU A 138 -13.70 -25.71 16.05
CA LEU A 138 -12.24 -25.68 16.06
C LEU A 138 -11.73 -24.92 14.83
N ARG A 139 -10.74 -24.05 15.03
CA ARG A 139 -9.97 -23.43 13.96
C ARG A 139 -8.54 -23.96 14.01
N PHE A 140 -8.04 -24.45 12.88
CA PHE A 140 -6.62 -24.68 12.65
C PHE A 140 -6.16 -23.71 11.57
N GLY A 141 -5.06 -22.99 11.80
CA GLY A 141 -4.53 -22.01 10.88
C GLY A 141 -3.25 -21.39 11.41
N GLY A 142 -2.13 -21.76 10.80
CA GLY A 142 -0.83 -21.16 10.98
C GLY A 142 0.01 -21.59 9.79
N ASP A 143 0.21 -20.69 8.84
CA ASP A 143 1.14 -20.90 7.74
C ASP A 143 2.46 -20.15 8.04
N GLY A 144 3.59 -20.71 7.60
CA GLY A 144 4.92 -20.11 7.75
C GLY A 144 5.96 -20.90 8.54
N ASP A 145 5.70 -22.15 8.93
CA ASP A 145 6.62 -22.96 9.76
C ASP A 145 7.59 -23.85 8.97
N GLU A 146 7.53 -23.86 7.63
CA GLU A 146 8.46 -24.64 6.78
C GLU A 146 9.79 -23.89 6.53
N LEU A 147 9.78 -22.56 6.39
CA LEU A 147 10.97 -21.76 6.07
C LEU A 147 11.99 -21.63 7.21
N LYS A 148 11.64 -22.00 8.45
CA LYS A 148 12.52 -21.86 9.63
C LYS A 148 13.40 -23.08 9.90
N ARG A 149 13.16 -24.23 9.26
CA ARG A 149 13.85 -25.50 9.58
C ARG A 149 15.18 -25.73 8.83
N GLY A 150 15.49 -24.94 7.79
CA GLY A 150 16.64 -25.16 6.89
C GLY A 150 17.92 -24.37 7.20
N GLY A 151 17.96 -23.57 8.27
CA GLY A 151 19.07 -22.64 8.54
C GLY A 151 19.01 -21.36 7.69
N LYS A 152 20.00 -20.47 7.83
CA LYS A 152 20.06 -19.22 7.05
C LYS A 152 20.28 -19.54 5.57
N PRO A 153 19.45 -19.03 4.65
CA PRO A 153 19.68 -19.18 3.21
C PRO A 153 21.05 -18.62 2.81
N PRO A 154 21.70 -19.19 1.77
CA PRO A 154 22.89 -18.60 1.20
C PRO A 154 22.59 -17.20 0.65
N VAL A 155 23.59 -16.32 0.64
CA VAL A 155 23.46 -14.93 0.14
C VAL A 155 22.94 -14.95 -1.29
N ASN A 156 21.81 -14.27 -1.53
CA ASN A 156 21.23 -14.10 -2.84
C ASN A 156 21.48 -12.69 -3.34
N HIS A 157 21.88 -12.54 -4.60
CA HIS A 157 22.13 -11.25 -5.24
C HIS A 157 20.91 -10.89 -6.08
N VAL A 158 19.89 -10.33 -5.44
CA VAL A 158 18.71 -9.77 -6.10
C VAL A 158 18.79 -8.26 -6.00
N THR A 159 18.72 -7.57 -7.14
CA THR A 159 18.67 -6.10 -7.17
C THR A 159 17.26 -5.66 -6.80
N ILE A 160 17.08 -5.19 -5.57
CA ILE A 160 15.83 -4.60 -5.10
C ILE A 160 15.86 -3.11 -5.42
N VAL A 161 14.93 -2.65 -6.27
CA VAL A 161 14.75 -1.21 -6.50
C VAL A 161 13.76 -0.67 -5.48
N ALA A 162 14.27 0.14 -4.56
CA ALA A 162 13.49 0.93 -3.61
C ALA A 162 14.17 2.29 -3.46
N GLN A 163 13.60 3.30 -4.13
CA GLN A 163 14.10 4.67 -4.10
C GLN A 163 13.10 5.57 -3.38
N GLN A 164 13.62 6.52 -2.60
CA GLN A 164 12.82 7.54 -1.94
C GLN A 164 13.56 8.88 -2.01
N ALA A 165 12.89 9.89 -2.56
CA ALA A 165 13.44 11.24 -2.59
C ALA A 165 13.38 11.90 -1.20
N GLN A 166 14.09 13.00 -1.04
CA GLN A 166 13.77 13.93 0.05
C GLN A 166 12.40 14.58 -0.20
N PRO A 167 11.66 14.94 0.87
CA PRO A 167 10.43 15.70 0.70
C PRO A 167 10.68 17.00 -0.07
N VAL A 168 9.77 17.32 -0.99
CA VAL A 168 9.79 18.59 -1.74
C VAL A 168 8.57 19.42 -1.38
N VAL A 169 8.72 20.75 -1.41
CA VAL A 169 7.61 21.69 -1.23
C VAL A 169 7.14 22.12 -2.62
N LEU A 170 5.83 22.01 -2.86
CA LEU A 170 5.21 22.45 -4.11
C LEU A 170 5.17 23.98 -4.20
N ASN A 171 5.16 24.51 -5.41
CA ASN A 171 5.05 25.94 -5.66
C ASN A 171 3.63 26.49 -5.36
N ASP A 172 3.42 27.79 -5.57
CA ASP A 172 2.13 28.46 -5.32
C ASP A 172 0.97 27.93 -6.20
N GLN A 173 1.29 27.28 -7.32
CA GLN A 173 0.34 26.61 -8.22
C GLN A 173 0.07 25.15 -7.81
N GLY A 174 0.68 24.67 -6.72
CA GLY A 174 0.58 23.28 -6.27
C GLY A 174 1.36 22.31 -7.17
N GLU A 175 2.39 22.77 -7.87
CA GLU A 175 3.17 21.98 -8.82
C GLU A 175 4.61 21.77 -8.33
N GLY A 176 5.19 20.62 -8.66
CA GLY A 176 6.55 20.26 -8.33
C GLY A 176 7.08 19.16 -9.24
N THR A 177 8.41 19.05 -9.32
CA THR A 177 9.08 17.99 -10.08
C THR A 177 10.06 17.27 -9.17
N VAL A 178 10.03 15.94 -9.18
CA VAL A 178 10.97 15.10 -8.43
C VAL A 178 11.67 14.15 -9.40
N THR A 179 12.97 13.97 -9.21
CA THR A 179 13.80 13.09 -10.04
C THR A 179 14.39 11.99 -9.18
N LEU A 180 14.18 10.73 -9.59
CA LEU A 180 14.70 9.54 -8.92
C LEU A 180 15.74 8.85 -9.82
N PRO A 181 16.94 8.52 -9.31
CA PRO A 181 17.92 7.78 -10.08
C PRO A 181 17.51 6.30 -10.19
N ILE A 182 17.12 5.87 -11.39
CA ILE A 182 16.80 4.46 -11.66
C ILE A 182 18.04 3.79 -12.26
N GLY A 183 18.53 2.75 -11.58
CA GLY A 183 19.70 1.98 -11.99
C GLY A 183 19.38 0.96 -13.09
N ASP A 184 20.21 -0.08 -13.16
CA ASP A 184 20.02 -1.19 -14.09
C ASP A 184 18.92 -2.14 -13.60
N PHE A 185 17.69 -1.84 -14.01
CA PHE A 185 16.48 -2.56 -13.61
C PHE A 185 15.57 -2.76 -14.81
N ASN A 186 15.00 -3.96 -14.94
CA ASN A 186 13.97 -4.29 -15.93
C ASN A 186 12.74 -4.83 -15.18
N GLY A 187 11.61 -4.14 -15.30
CA GLY A 187 10.39 -4.49 -14.56
C GLY A 187 9.39 -3.33 -14.48
N GLU A 188 8.40 -3.45 -13.60
CA GLU A 188 7.43 -2.40 -13.30
C GLU A 188 7.78 -1.73 -11.97
N LEU A 189 7.92 -0.41 -11.96
CA LEU A 189 8.02 0.39 -10.76
C LEU A 189 6.64 0.94 -10.42
N ARG A 190 6.21 0.76 -9.17
CA ARG A 190 5.11 1.54 -8.60
C ARG A 190 5.70 2.82 -8.00
N VAL A 191 5.30 3.95 -8.59
CA VAL A 191 5.59 5.29 -8.08
C VAL A 191 4.50 5.65 -7.08
N MET A 192 4.89 6.06 -5.89
CA MET A 192 3.95 6.39 -4.80
C MET A 192 4.29 7.78 -4.26
N ALA A 193 3.26 8.58 -4.02
CA ALA A 193 3.39 9.90 -3.43
C ALA A 193 2.48 10.03 -2.21
N GLN A 194 3.01 10.60 -1.12
CA GLN A 194 2.23 11.10 -0.01
C GLN A 194 2.40 12.61 0.07
N ALA A 195 1.30 13.33 0.29
CA ALA A 195 1.34 14.77 0.46
C ALA A 195 0.68 15.21 1.77
N TRP A 196 1.20 16.28 2.34
CA TRP A 196 0.68 16.85 3.58
C TRP A 196 0.91 18.35 3.70
N THR A 197 -0.04 19.00 4.38
CA THR A 197 0.12 20.32 5.01
C THR A 197 -0.02 20.15 6.53
N ALA A 198 -0.50 21.16 7.24
CA ALA A 198 -0.89 21.01 8.64
C ALA A 198 -2.13 20.12 8.81
N ASP A 199 -3.12 20.28 7.92
CA ASP A 199 -4.45 19.70 8.09
C ASP A 199 -4.96 18.94 6.85
N ASP A 200 -4.30 19.07 5.71
CA ASP A 200 -4.68 18.45 4.44
C ASP A 200 -3.74 17.32 4.08
N PHE A 201 -4.30 16.21 3.62
CA PHE A 201 -3.57 14.98 3.40
C PHE A 201 -4.01 14.32 2.09
N GLY A 202 -3.05 13.76 1.36
CA GLY A 202 -3.33 13.06 0.11
C GLY A 202 -2.32 11.96 -0.18
N SER A 203 -2.73 11.08 -1.08
CA SER A 203 -1.90 9.99 -1.58
C SER A 203 -2.28 9.70 -3.03
N SER A 204 -1.30 9.27 -3.82
CA SER A 204 -1.50 8.84 -5.20
C SER A 204 -0.42 7.85 -5.59
N GLU A 205 -0.72 6.99 -6.55
CA GLU A 205 0.20 6.03 -7.11
C GLU A 205 0.08 6.00 -8.64
N ASP A 206 1.17 5.66 -9.31
CA ASP A 206 1.23 5.45 -10.74
C ASP A 206 2.23 4.34 -11.07
N LYS A 207 2.21 3.83 -12.31
CA LYS A 207 3.05 2.73 -12.77
C LYS A 207 3.96 3.15 -13.90
N VAL A 208 5.24 2.79 -13.78
CA VAL A 208 6.25 3.05 -14.81
C VAL A 208 6.93 1.73 -15.18
N VAL A 209 6.87 1.35 -16.44
CA VAL A 209 7.60 0.17 -16.94
C VAL A 209 9.01 0.56 -17.33
N VAL A 210 10.01 -0.08 -16.73
CA VAL A 210 11.42 0.09 -17.07
C VAL A 210 11.86 -1.11 -17.89
N ALA A 211 12.29 -0.86 -19.14
CA ALA A 211 12.72 -1.94 -20.03
C ALA A 211 13.88 -1.51 -20.91
N ALA A 212 14.97 -2.27 -20.89
CA ALA A 212 16.04 -2.18 -21.86
C ALA A 212 15.52 -2.65 -23.23
N PRO A 213 15.99 -2.04 -24.34
CA PRO A 213 15.67 -2.54 -25.67
C PRO A 213 16.22 -3.95 -25.91
N VAL A 214 17.39 -4.24 -25.33
CA VAL A 214 18.01 -5.56 -25.32
C VAL A 214 18.45 -5.85 -23.89
N ILE A 215 18.00 -6.97 -23.33
CA ILE A 215 18.42 -7.46 -22.02
C ILE A 215 19.59 -8.41 -22.22
N ALA A 216 20.63 -8.25 -21.40
CA ALA A 216 21.81 -9.11 -21.39
C ALA A 216 22.06 -9.63 -19.98
N GLU A 217 21.89 -10.92 -19.76
CA GLU A 217 22.02 -11.57 -18.46
C GLU A 217 23.17 -12.58 -18.48
N LEU A 218 24.18 -12.36 -17.63
CA LEU A 218 25.33 -13.25 -17.53
C LEU A 218 25.14 -14.22 -16.36
N ASN A 219 24.96 -15.50 -16.69
CA ASN A 219 24.88 -16.57 -15.72
C ASN A 219 26.30 -16.96 -15.28
N THR A 220 26.63 -16.64 -14.03
CA THR A 220 27.93 -16.93 -13.40
C THR A 220 27.80 -17.92 -12.25
N PRO A 221 28.82 -18.78 -12.03
CA PRO A 221 28.90 -19.54 -10.80
C PRO A 221 29.13 -18.60 -9.62
N ARG A 222 28.60 -18.95 -8.44
CA ARG A 222 28.73 -18.12 -7.23
C ARG A 222 30.18 -17.88 -6.80
N PHE A 223 31.06 -18.84 -7.09
CA PHE A 223 32.50 -18.74 -6.86
C PHE A 223 33.24 -19.66 -7.84
N LEU A 224 34.54 -19.42 -8.00
CA LEU A 224 35.49 -20.30 -8.70
C LEU A 224 36.74 -20.43 -7.84
N ALA A 225 37.29 -21.64 -7.75
CA ALA A 225 38.60 -21.85 -7.13
C ALA A 225 39.74 -21.52 -8.11
N SER A 226 40.93 -21.28 -7.59
CA SER A 226 42.11 -21.06 -8.42
C SER A 226 42.41 -22.29 -9.27
N GLY A 227 42.49 -22.10 -10.59
CA GLY A 227 42.71 -23.19 -11.55
C GLY A 227 41.42 -23.77 -12.16
N ASP A 228 40.23 -23.38 -11.67
CA ASP A 228 38.97 -23.82 -12.24
C ASP A 228 38.78 -23.25 -13.66
N THR A 229 38.22 -24.08 -14.54
CA THR A 229 37.71 -23.66 -15.85
C THR A 229 36.21 -23.74 -15.84
N THR A 230 35.53 -22.68 -16.29
CA THR A 230 34.06 -22.65 -16.36
C THR A 230 33.58 -22.20 -17.73
N ARG A 231 32.33 -22.55 -18.03
CA ARG A 231 31.59 -22.02 -19.19
C ARG A 231 30.49 -21.09 -18.66
N LEU A 232 30.59 -19.83 -19.03
CA LEU A 232 29.54 -18.85 -18.75
C LEU A 232 28.50 -18.87 -19.88
N ALA A 233 27.25 -18.59 -19.53
CA ALA A 233 26.17 -18.35 -20.49
C ALA A 233 25.76 -16.89 -20.41
N LEU A 234 25.76 -16.20 -21.55
CA LEU A 234 25.22 -14.86 -21.70
C LEU A 234 23.91 -14.96 -22.48
N ASP A 235 22.81 -14.75 -21.79
CA ASP A 235 21.48 -14.77 -22.40
C ASP A 235 21.15 -13.37 -22.91
N LEU A 236 20.60 -13.32 -24.13
CA LEU A 236 20.28 -12.08 -24.82
C LEU A 236 18.83 -12.11 -25.27
N SER A 237 18.05 -11.14 -24.82
CA SER A 237 16.65 -10.99 -25.19
C SER A 237 16.43 -9.65 -25.86
N ASN A 238 16.03 -9.67 -27.14
CA ASN A 238 15.61 -8.47 -27.86
C ASN A 238 14.11 -8.21 -27.59
N LEU A 239 13.82 -7.12 -26.90
CA LEU A 239 12.44 -6.69 -26.58
C LEU A 239 11.89 -5.66 -27.57
N THR A 240 12.62 -5.36 -28.65
CA THR A 240 12.16 -4.43 -29.69
C THR A 240 11.41 -5.15 -30.82
N ASP A 241 10.55 -4.41 -31.51
CA ASP A 241 9.76 -4.94 -32.64
C ASP A 241 10.58 -5.20 -33.91
N LYS A 242 11.90 -4.93 -33.88
CA LYS A 242 12.79 -5.03 -35.03
C LYS A 242 14.01 -5.89 -34.69
N PRO A 243 14.58 -6.63 -35.66
CA PRO A 243 15.88 -7.27 -35.48
C PRO A 243 16.95 -6.25 -35.11
N GLN A 244 17.77 -6.56 -34.09
CA GLN A 244 18.87 -5.71 -33.64
C GLN A 244 20.20 -6.38 -33.97
N PRO A 245 21.07 -5.76 -34.80
CA PRO A 245 22.43 -6.22 -34.96
C PRO A 245 23.24 -5.86 -33.71
N CYS A 246 23.67 -6.87 -32.96
CA CYS A 246 24.43 -6.68 -31.72
C CYS A 246 25.90 -7.10 -31.90
N ARG A 247 26.82 -6.29 -31.37
CA ARG A 247 28.25 -6.63 -31.26
C ARG A 247 28.62 -6.65 -29.79
N PHE A 248 29.16 -7.76 -29.31
CA PHE A 248 29.59 -7.94 -27.93
C PHE A 248 31.11 -7.90 -27.83
N THR A 249 31.63 -7.28 -26.79
CA THR A 249 33.06 -7.26 -26.47
C THR A 249 33.18 -7.58 -25.00
N LEU A 250 33.83 -8.71 -24.69
CA LEU A 250 34.14 -9.13 -23.33
C LEU A 250 35.61 -8.77 -23.07
N PRO A 251 35.89 -7.65 -22.38
CA PRO A 251 37.27 -7.34 -22.02
C PRO A 251 37.77 -8.36 -20.99
N PRO A 252 39.05 -8.76 -21.03
CA PRO A 252 39.64 -9.50 -19.93
C PRO A 252 39.61 -8.61 -18.68
N ALA A 253 38.89 -9.04 -17.64
CA ALA A 253 38.97 -8.42 -16.32
C ALA A 253 40.26 -8.91 -15.65
N GLY A 254 41.13 -7.98 -15.25
CA GLY A 254 42.35 -8.29 -14.51
C GLY A 254 42.03 -8.89 -13.14
N TRP A 255 42.88 -9.83 -12.71
CA TRP A 255 42.93 -10.34 -11.34
C TRP A 255 43.52 -9.30 -10.40
#